data_AF-A0AAD5L5J4-F1
#
_entry.id   AF-A0AAD5L5J4-F1
#
_cell.length_a   1.000
_cell.length_b   1.000
_cell.length_c   1.000
_cell.angle_alpha   90.00
_cell.angle_beta   90.00
_cell.angle_gamma   90.00
#
_symmetry.space_group_name_H-M   'P 1'
#
loop_
_entity.id
_entity.type
_entity.pdbx_description
1 polymer ?
#
loop_
_entity_poly.entity_id
_entity_poly.type
_entity_poly.pdbx_seq_one_letter_code
_entity_poly.pdbx_strand_id
1 'polypeptide(L)'
;MGSMEKFYHSKRSPTVLSATIDGINIVVLPTNLKFLCKPRKTLPSFSGSENGALVEDWFQECEKVADLFGWNDVTMLKQFSGRLKGDAFIFHRKNVAHIKDYRTWRTYMTEEFIQKDKHYFLEKLDYLRQKSNQSVEAFADEIDSVLVKALGLGVFTNSTLHMFCKNVKLAYLIDGVRSVVRKEIDDHLYNYLVGLSSWSRVVEEVQDIEWLVDLKKKQCARNSWRSSDYVKVYIAISGYPKINETGYGVFFGENDCKNVSQFEYHTGNVSAIKAAITAIRQAKKHGIDRLMIYSNLDYLLKFVDEWAVPWLANAWTKADGKPVQNVEYWRRLLTAVEGIDVKWSALSKTDYGYIGARTLAKNGLRDYVQATYAN
;
A
#
# COMPACT_ATOMS: atom_id res chain seq x y z
N MET A 1 -35.04 -63.38 5.34
CA MET A 1 -33.87 -63.62 6.23
C MET A 1 -32.60 -63.23 5.47
N GLY A 2 -31.72 -62.41 6.08
CA GLY A 2 -30.33 -62.08 5.67
C GLY A 2 -30.17 -61.16 4.45
N SER A 3 -29.76 -59.87 4.57
CA SER A 3 -28.40 -59.30 4.78
C SER A 3 -27.42 -59.60 3.62
N MET A 4 -26.54 -58.74 3.12
CA MET A 4 -26.18 -57.31 3.21
C MET A 4 -24.97 -57.16 2.22
N GLU A 5 -24.61 -55.93 1.81
CA GLU A 5 -23.36 -55.54 1.11
C GLU A 5 -23.31 -55.71 -0.42
N LYS A 6 -22.84 -54.78 -1.26
CA LYS A 6 -22.15 -53.47 -1.11
C LYS A 6 -22.30 -52.73 -2.46
N PHE A 7 -22.94 -51.56 -2.49
CA PHE A 7 -22.79 -50.60 -3.59
C PHE A 7 -21.90 -49.44 -3.12
N TYR A 8 -20.66 -49.43 -3.61
CA TYR A 8 -19.75 -48.28 -3.51
C TYR A 8 -20.28 -47.15 -4.39
N HIS A 9 -20.96 -46.17 -3.81
CA HIS A 9 -21.17 -44.88 -4.46
C HIS A 9 -20.06 -43.90 -4.07
N SER A 10 -19.30 -43.51 -5.09
CA SER A 10 -18.37 -42.38 -5.18
C SER A 10 -18.85 -41.17 -4.36
N LYS A 11 -18.13 -40.83 -3.28
CA LYS A 11 -18.16 -39.50 -2.68
C LYS A 11 -17.46 -38.54 -3.64
N ARG A 12 -18.22 -37.74 -4.38
CA ARG A 12 -17.69 -36.51 -4.97
C ARG A 12 -17.45 -35.51 -3.84
N SER A 13 -16.18 -35.20 -3.56
CA SER A 13 -15.79 -34.08 -2.72
C SER A 13 -16.33 -32.76 -3.31
N PRO A 14 -16.83 -31.81 -2.51
CA PRO A 14 -17.27 -30.52 -3.04
C PRO A 14 -16.05 -29.74 -3.54
N THR A 15 -16.12 -29.31 -4.80
CA THR A 15 -15.13 -28.44 -5.45
C THR A 15 -15.07 -27.10 -4.71
N VAL A 16 -13.92 -26.78 -4.13
CA VAL A 16 -13.62 -25.46 -3.58
C VAL A 16 -13.40 -24.50 -4.76
N LEU A 17 -14.36 -23.61 -5.01
CA LEU A 17 -14.16 -22.47 -5.89
C LEU A 17 -13.58 -21.32 -5.05
N SER A 18 -12.25 -21.18 -5.05
CA SER A 18 -11.58 -19.99 -4.53
C SER A 18 -11.56 -18.92 -5.63
N ALA A 19 -12.21 -17.79 -5.40
CA ALA A 19 -12.02 -16.57 -6.18
C ALA A 19 -11.38 -15.51 -5.27
N THR A 20 -10.23 -14.99 -5.67
CA THR A 20 -9.47 -13.99 -4.93
C THR A 20 -9.79 -12.61 -5.50
N ILE A 21 -10.35 -11.71 -4.69
CA ILE A 21 -10.44 -10.28 -4.98
C ILE A 21 -9.83 -9.54 -3.78
N ASP A 22 -8.81 -8.72 -4.05
CA ASP A 22 -8.24 -7.68 -3.18
C ASP A 22 -7.93 -8.04 -1.72
N GLY A 23 -7.19 -9.14 -1.51
CA GLY A 23 -6.46 -9.36 -0.25
C GLY A 23 -7.32 -9.59 1.00
N ILE A 24 -8.64 -9.73 0.85
CA ILE A 24 -9.54 -10.17 1.91
C ILE A 24 -9.90 -11.63 1.61
N ASN A 25 -9.61 -12.53 2.56
CA ASN A 25 -10.17 -13.88 2.56
C ASN A 25 -11.68 -13.80 2.79
N ILE A 26 -12.44 -13.40 1.78
CA ILE A 26 -13.89 -13.55 1.80
C ILE A 26 -14.14 -15.02 1.49
N VAL A 27 -14.41 -15.79 2.55
CA VAL A 27 -15.00 -17.12 2.37
C VAL A 27 -16.39 -16.89 1.77
N VAL A 28 -16.51 -16.97 0.44
CA VAL A 28 -17.80 -17.07 -0.23
C VAL A 28 -18.35 -18.44 0.14
N LEU A 29 -19.04 -18.51 1.27
CA LEU A 29 -19.72 -19.73 1.70
C LEU A 29 -20.79 -20.04 0.65
N PRO A 30 -20.77 -21.24 0.03
CA PRO A 30 -21.92 -21.75 -0.72
C PRO A 30 -23.19 -21.54 0.10
N THR A 31 -24.29 -21.18 -0.55
CA THR A 31 -25.60 -20.85 0.06
C THR A 31 -26.05 -21.83 1.16
N ASN A 32 -25.62 -23.09 1.09
CA ASN A 32 -25.93 -24.13 2.06
C ASN A 32 -25.11 -24.08 3.37
N LEU A 33 -23.95 -23.41 3.40
CA LEU A 33 -23.10 -23.26 4.59
C LEU A 33 -23.57 -22.13 5.52
N LYS A 34 -24.35 -21.17 5.03
CA LYS A 34 -24.99 -20.14 5.88
C LYS A 34 -25.84 -20.76 6.99
N PHE A 35 -26.45 -21.92 6.74
CA PHE A 35 -27.28 -22.64 7.73
C PHE A 35 -26.47 -23.37 8.81
N LEU A 36 -25.16 -23.56 8.63
CA LEU A 36 -24.28 -24.21 9.61
C LEU A 36 -23.64 -23.21 10.58
N CYS A 37 -23.53 -21.93 10.21
CA CYS A 37 -23.00 -20.87 11.07
C CYS A 37 -24.08 -20.36 12.03
N LYS A 38 -23.81 -20.42 13.35
CA LYS A 38 -24.68 -19.80 14.36
C LYS A 38 -24.36 -18.31 14.46
N PRO A 39 -25.23 -17.39 13.99
CA PRO A 39 -24.86 -15.98 13.83
C PRO A 39 -24.54 -15.27 15.16
N ARG A 40 -25.19 -15.67 16.26
CA ARG A 40 -24.89 -15.12 17.58
C ARG A 40 -23.47 -15.45 18.07
N LYS A 41 -22.89 -16.56 17.61
CA LYS A 41 -21.51 -16.96 17.95
C LYS A 41 -20.47 -16.20 17.11
N THR A 42 -20.86 -15.65 15.96
CA THR A 42 -19.96 -14.94 15.05
C THR A 42 -19.89 -13.44 15.32
N LEU A 43 -20.89 -12.85 15.99
CA LEU A 43 -20.86 -11.42 16.33
C LEU A 43 -19.84 -11.09 17.42
N PRO A 44 -19.01 -10.04 17.29
CA PRO A 44 -18.16 -9.56 18.39
C PRO A 44 -19.00 -9.01 19.55
N SER A 45 -18.46 -9.00 20.78
CA SER A 45 -19.11 -8.35 21.92
C SER A 45 -18.59 -6.92 22.10
N PHE A 46 -19.46 -6.00 22.51
CA PHE A 46 -19.09 -4.60 22.77
C PHE A 46 -19.34 -4.23 24.22
N SER A 47 -18.27 -3.82 24.92
CA SER A 47 -18.33 -3.44 26.34
C SER A 47 -18.53 -1.94 26.57
N GLY A 48 -18.18 -1.09 25.61
CA GLY A 48 -18.13 0.38 25.80
C GLY A 48 -17.04 0.85 26.76
N SER A 49 -16.07 -0.01 27.09
CA SER A 49 -14.90 0.32 27.92
C SER A 49 -13.82 1.02 27.10
N GLU A 50 -12.97 1.84 27.74
CA GLU A 50 -11.88 2.58 27.09
C GLU A 50 -10.87 1.66 26.37
N ASN A 51 -10.58 0.47 26.91
CA ASN A 51 -9.69 -0.52 26.30
C ASN A 51 -10.43 -1.54 25.39
N GLY A 52 -11.69 -1.26 25.05
CA GLY A 52 -12.58 -2.16 24.31
C GLY A 52 -12.55 -1.92 22.79
N ALA A 53 -13.41 -2.65 22.06
CA ALA A 53 -13.68 -2.33 20.66
C ALA A 53 -14.32 -0.94 20.54
N LEU A 54 -13.97 -0.21 19.49
CA LEU A 54 -14.54 1.10 19.16
C LEU A 54 -15.97 0.94 18.64
N VAL A 55 -16.84 1.92 18.89
CA VAL A 55 -18.28 1.75 18.63
C VAL A 55 -18.56 1.58 17.13
N GLU A 56 -17.90 2.36 16.27
CA GLU A 56 -18.13 2.27 14.83
C GLU A 56 -17.48 1.04 14.19
N ASP A 57 -16.29 0.64 14.64
CA ASP A 57 -15.64 -0.59 14.14
C ASP A 57 -16.49 -1.81 14.52
N TRP A 58 -17.06 -1.83 15.74
CA TRP A 58 -17.97 -2.87 16.18
C TRP A 58 -19.27 -2.92 15.35
N PHE A 59 -19.89 -1.76 15.08
CA PHE A 59 -21.08 -1.69 14.23
C PHE A 59 -20.79 -2.19 12.82
N GLN A 60 -19.71 -1.75 12.18
CA GLN A 60 -19.34 -2.20 10.84
C GLN A 60 -19.14 -3.72 10.75
N GLU A 61 -18.51 -4.33 11.75
CA GLU A 61 -18.33 -5.78 11.77
C GLU A 61 -19.64 -6.53 11.99
N CYS A 62 -20.52 -6.01 12.84
CA CYS A 62 -21.86 -6.55 13.06
C CYS A 62 -22.76 -6.41 11.81
N GLU A 63 -22.71 -5.26 11.12
CA GLU A 63 -23.47 -4.96 9.91
C GLU A 63 -23.04 -5.85 8.73
N LYS A 64 -21.74 -6.11 8.55
CA LYS A 64 -21.25 -7.08 7.56
C LYS A 64 -21.82 -8.48 7.76
N VAL A 65 -21.91 -8.92 9.02
CA VAL A 65 -22.56 -10.19 9.37
C VAL A 65 -24.05 -10.13 9.05
N ALA A 66 -24.72 -9.04 9.43
CA ALA A 66 -26.15 -8.86 9.16
C ALA A 66 -26.48 -8.88 7.65
N ASP A 67 -25.66 -8.25 6.81
CA ASP A 67 -25.77 -8.26 5.36
C ASP A 67 -25.60 -9.68 4.78
N LEU A 68 -24.63 -10.43 5.29
CA LEU A 68 -24.40 -11.82 4.86
C LEU A 68 -25.64 -12.71 5.10
N PHE A 69 -26.37 -12.46 6.18
CA PHE A 69 -27.56 -13.20 6.58
C PHE A 69 -28.88 -12.54 6.17
N GLY A 70 -28.86 -11.38 5.50
CA GLY A 70 -30.05 -10.65 5.05
C GLY A 70 -30.96 -10.21 6.22
N TRP A 71 -30.37 -9.71 7.30
CA TRP A 71 -31.14 -9.28 8.48
C TRP A 71 -31.88 -7.98 8.22
N ASN A 72 -33.08 -7.87 8.80
CA ASN A 72 -33.81 -6.62 8.92
C ASN A 72 -33.49 -5.91 10.24
N ASP A 73 -33.88 -4.65 10.36
CA ASP A 73 -33.63 -3.77 11.52
C ASP A 73 -34.05 -4.40 12.86
N VAL A 74 -35.19 -5.09 12.90
CA VAL A 74 -35.70 -5.76 14.11
C VAL A 74 -34.75 -6.89 14.54
N THR A 75 -34.24 -7.65 13.57
CA THR A 75 -33.29 -8.73 13.82
C THR A 75 -31.94 -8.18 14.24
N MET A 76 -31.44 -7.15 13.56
CA MET A 76 -30.18 -6.47 13.91
C MET A 76 -30.23 -5.97 15.35
N LEU A 77 -31.27 -5.22 15.73
CA LEU A 77 -31.46 -4.73 17.10
C LEU A 77 -31.41 -5.85 18.14
N LYS A 78 -32.17 -6.93 17.93
CA LYS A 78 -32.21 -8.06 18.86
C LYS A 78 -30.85 -8.76 18.99
N GLN A 79 -30.15 -8.94 17.88
CA GLN A 79 -28.88 -9.66 17.87
C GLN A 79 -27.74 -8.79 18.44
N PHE A 80 -27.66 -7.51 18.05
CA PHE A 80 -26.60 -6.60 18.45
C PHE A 80 -26.72 -6.20 19.93
N SER A 81 -27.92 -5.83 20.39
CA SER A 81 -28.17 -5.55 21.82
C SER A 81 -27.82 -6.76 22.72
N GLY A 82 -28.04 -7.97 22.22
CA GLY A 82 -27.69 -9.22 22.91
C GLY A 82 -26.19 -9.54 22.99
N ARG A 83 -25.32 -8.70 22.39
CA ARG A 83 -23.85 -8.77 22.45
C ARG A 83 -23.22 -7.63 23.23
N LEU A 84 -24.02 -6.68 23.73
CA LEU A 84 -23.56 -5.64 24.62
C LEU A 84 -23.16 -6.22 25.99
N LYS A 85 -22.11 -5.64 26.57
CA LYS A 85 -21.58 -5.93 27.90
C LYS A 85 -21.20 -4.61 28.58
N GLY A 86 -20.83 -4.67 29.86
CA GLY A 86 -20.25 -3.53 30.59
C GLY A 86 -21.09 -2.25 30.50
N ASP A 87 -20.40 -1.12 30.32
CA ASP A 87 -20.98 0.22 30.21
C ASP A 87 -22.01 0.31 29.08
N ALA A 88 -21.73 -0.32 27.93
CA ALA A 88 -22.63 -0.30 26.78
C ALA A 88 -23.96 -0.99 27.07
N PHE A 89 -23.94 -2.10 27.80
CA PHE A 89 -25.17 -2.77 28.23
C PHE A 89 -25.96 -1.93 29.24
N ILE A 90 -25.27 -1.28 30.18
CA ILE A 90 -25.89 -0.41 31.19
C ILE A 90 -26.58 0.78 30.51
N PHE A 91 -25.88 1.44 29.58
CA PHE A 91 -26.41 2.55 28.80
C PHE A 91 -27.63 2.11 27.97
N HIS A 92 -27.52 0.99 27.25
CA HIS A 92 -28.61 0.46 26.44
C HIS A 92 -29.88 0.28 27.26
N ARG A 93 -29.77 -0.43 28.40
CA ARG A 93 -30.91 -0.73 29.26
C ARG A 93 -31.58 0.51 29.83
N LYS A 94 -30.81 1.55 30.16
CA LYS A 94 -31.32 2.78 30.78
C LYS A 94 -31.92 3.76 29.77
N ASN A 95 -31.25 3.95 28.62
CA ASN A 95 -31.52 5.10 27.77
C ASN A 95 -32.20 4.74 26.45
N VAL A 96 -31.86 3.59 25.84
CA VAL A 96 -32.23 3.32 24.44
C VAL A 96 -32.92 1.97 24.20
N ALA A 97 -33.19 1.19 25.25
CA ALA A 97 -33.87 -0.11 25.15
C ALA A 97 -35.31 -0.03 24.60
N HIS A 98 -35.94 1.14 24.67
CA HIS A 98 -37.28 1.38 24.15
C HIS A 98 -37.28 1.68 22.64
N ILE A 99 -36.13 1.99 22.05
CA ILE A 99 -35.99 2.36 20.64
C ILE A 99 -36.06 1.09 19.78
N LYS A 100 -37.00 1.06 18.83
CA LYS A 100 -37.25 -0.09 17.93
C LYS A 100 -36.75 0.12 16.50
N ASP A 101 -36.30 1.34 16.20
CA ASP A 101 -35.69 1.70 14.92
C ASP A 101 -34.17 1.52 15.00
N TYR A 102 -33.60 0.70 14.13
CA TYR A 102 -32.17 0.36 14.19
C TYR A 102 -31.31 1.60 13.96
N ARG A 103 -31.66 2.44 12.99
CA ARG A 103 -30.88 3.63 12.64
C ARG A 103 -30.81 4.61 13.80
N THR A 104 -31.94 4.90 14.41
CA THR A 104 -32.03 5.78 15.58
C THR A 104 -31.27 5.18 16.76
N TRP A 105 -31.43 3.88 17.03
CA TRP A 105 -30.70 3.21 18.10
C TRP A 105 -29.17 3.25 17.89
N ARG A 106 -28.73 2.98 16.65
CA ARG A 106 -27.32 3.06 16.25
C ARG A 106 -26.78 4.47 16.49
N THR A 107 -27.49 5.51 16.05
CA THR A 107 -27.10 6.90 16.27
C THR A 107 -26.88 7.22 17.75
N TYR A 108 -27.82 6.89 18.63
CA TYR A 108 -27.65 7.16 20.06
C TYR A 108 -26.51 6.36 20.71
N MET A 109 -26.34 5.09 20.31
CA MET A 109 -25.21 4.28 20.79
C MET A 109 -23.87 4.87 20.32
N THR A 110 -23.79 5.30 19.06
CA THR A 110 -22.61 5.97 18.52
C THR A 110 -22.37 7.27 19.28
N GLU A 111 -23.36 8.15 19.46
CA GLU A 111 -23.19 9.45 20.14
C GLU A 111 -22.66 9.33 21.58
N GLU A 112 -23.09 8.32 22.32
CA GLU A 112 -22.60 8.07 23.68
C GLU A 112 -21.13 7.62 23.68
N PHE A 113 -20.79 6.62 22.87
CA PHE A 113 -19.49 5.96 22.94
C PHE A 113 -18.43 6.58 22.03
N ILE A 114 -18.83 7.44 21.07
CA ILE A 114 -17.89 8.13 20.17
C ILE A 114 -16.97 9.07 20.95
N GLN A 115 -17.38 9.63 22.08
CA GLN A 115 -16.49 10.49 22.87
C GLN A 115 -15.28 9.73 23.41
N LYS A 116 -15.48 8.48 23.84
CA LYS A 116 -14.38 7.59 24.27
C LYS A 116 -13.48 7.23 23.09
N ASP A 117 -14.06 6.93 21.93
CA ASP A 117 -13.30 6.67 20.69
C ASP A 117 -12.44 7.90 20.32
N LYS A 118 -13.01 9.11 20.36
CA LYS A 118 -12.29 10.36 20.09
C LYS A 118 -11.12 10.56 21.05
N HIS A 119 -11.33 10.39 22.35
CA HIS A 119 -10.26 10.53 23.35
C HIS A 119 -9.12 9.53 23.09
N TYR A 120 -9.46 8.26 22.84
CA TYR A 120 -8.48 7.23 22.50
C TYR A 120 -7.63 7.62 21.28
N PHE A 121 -8.25 8.13 20.22
CA PHE A 121 -7.52 8.52 19.02
C PHE A 121 -6.73 9.82 19.18
N LEU A 122 -7.21 10.77 19.99
CA LEU A 122 -6.45 11.97 20.34
C LEU A 122 -5.19 11.59 21.12
N GLU A 123 -5.29 10.73 22.13
CA GLU A 123 -4.14 10.21 22.87
C GLU A 123 -3.18 9.44 21.93
N LYS A 124 -3.73 8.67 20.99
CA LYS A 124 -2.92 7.98 19.98
C LYS A 124 -2.10 8.95 19.12
N LEU A 125 -2.65 10.12 18.75
CA LEU A 125 -1.94 11.12 17.95
C LEU A 125 -0.70 11.66 18.67
N ASP A 126 -0.76 11.83 19.99
CA ASP A 126 0.35 12.39 20.78
C ASP A 126 1.61 11.52 20.68
N TYR A 127 1.44 10.20 20.61
CA TYR A 127 2.53 9.22 20.55
C TYR A 127 2.78 8.66 19.14
N LEU A 128 2.02 9.11 18.13
CA LEU A 128 2.16 8.62 16.77
C LEU A 128 3.52 9.05 16.19
N ARG A 129 4.37 8.08 15.84
CA ARG A 129 5.71 8.31 15.27
C ARG A 129 5.95 7.34 14.11
N GLN A 130 6.69 7.80 13.10
CA GLN A 130 7.08 7.02 11.93
C GLN A 130 8.00 5.87 12.35
N LYS A 131 7.63 4.64 11.97
CA LYS A 131 8.46 3.45 12.22
C LYS A 131 9.69 3.46 11.31
N SER A 132 10.78 2.79 11.73
CA SER A 132 12.04 2.77 10.97
C SER A 132 11.94 2.14 9.57
N ASN A 133 10.95 1.29 9.34
CA ASN A 133 10.68 0.58 8.09
C ASN A 133 9.41 1.08 7.37
N GLN A 134 8.82 2.19 7.83
CA GLN A 134 7.63 2.81 7.24
C GLN A 134 8.05 4.04 6.45
N SER A 135 7.51 4.21 5.25
CA SER A 135 7.73 5.41 4.45
C SER A 135 6.96 6.61 5.00
N VAL A 136 7.36 7.82 4.59
CA VAL A 136 6.61 9.05 4.91
C VAL A 136 5.18 8.98 4.39
N GLU A 137 4.97 8.43 3.19
CA GLU A 137 3.63 8.24 2.60
C GLU A 137 2.74 7.33 3.47
N ALA A 138 3.23 6.15 3.85
CA ALA A 138 2.47 5.22 4.69
C ALA A 138 2.24 5.78 6.11
N PHE A 139 3.13 6.64 6.60
CA PHE A 139 2.94 7.34 7.87
C PHE A 139 1.91 8.46 7.77
N ALA A 140 1.89 9.21 6.65
CA ALA A 140 0.86 10.20 6.36
C ALA A 140 -0.53 9.57 6.26
N ASP A 141 -0.66 8.38 5.66
CA ASP A 141 -1.90 7.61 5.62
C ASP A 141 -2.36 7.19 7.03
N GLU A 142 -1.41 6.81 7.90
CA GLU A 142 -1.71 6.47 9.31
C GLU A 142 -2.19 7.71 10.09
N ILE A 143 -1.53 8.86 9.90
CA ILE A 143 -1.98 10.15 10.44
C ILE A 143 -3.40 10.47 9.97
N ASP A 144 -3.67 10.35 8.67
CA ASP A 144 -4.98 10.60 8.08
C ASP A 144 -6.04 9.68 8.69
N SER A 145 -5.75 8.39 8.77
CA SER A 145 -6.66 7.43 9.38
C SER A 145 -6.95 7.75 10.85
N VAL A 146 -5.94 8.13 11.64
CA VAL A 146 -6.14 8.43 13.06
C VAL A 146 -6.88 9.76 13.25
N LEU A 147 -6.55 10.81 12.48
CA LEU A 147 -7.24 12.10 12.55
C LEU A 147 -8.72 11.99 12.17
N VAL A 148 -9.04 11.23 11.12
CA VAL A 148 -10.43 10.98 10.73
C VAL A 148 -11.21 10.34 11.88
N LYS A 149 -10.61 9.38 12.59
CA LYS A 149 -11.25 8.71 13.73
C LYS A 149 -11.30 9.59 14.98
N ALA A 150 -10.26 10.38 15.25
CA ALA A 150 -10.21 11.32 16.38
C ALA A 150 -11.23 12.46 16.28
N LEU A 151 -11.45 12.96 15.07
CA LEU A 151 -12.26 14.15 14.85
C LEU A 151 -13.65 13.82 14.28
N GLY A 152 -13.91 12.57 13.91
CA GLY A 152 -15.17 12.15 13.28
C GLY A 152 -15.40 12.80 11.91
N LEU A 153 -14.33 13.18 11.21
CA LEU A 153 -14.34 14.06 10.03
C LEU A 153 -14.76 13.39 8.71
N GLY A 154 -15.47 12.26 8.74
CA GLY A 154 -15.89 11.56 7.52
C GLY A 154 -16.77 12.37 6.53
N VAL A 155 -17.13 13.63 6.84
CA VAL A 155 -18.18 14.39 6.14
C VAL A 155 -17.91 15.91 6.01
N PHE A 156 -16.67 16.39 5.87
CA PHE A 156 -16.45 17.84 5.68
C PHE A 156 -15.87 18.19 4.30
N THR A 157 -16.73 18.72 3.43
CA THR A 157 -16.43 19.24 2.08
C THR A 157 -16.00 20.72 2.06
N ASN A 158 -15.75 21.33 3.23
CA ASN A 158 -15.44 22.76 3.32
C ASN A 158 -13.94 23.04 3.09
N SER A 159 -13.60 23.87 2.10
CA SER A 159 -12.22 24.17 1.72
C SER A 159 -11.37 24.81 2.83
N THR A 160 -11.98 25.60 3.72
CA THR A 160 -11.28 26.22 4.86
C THR A 160 -10.89 25.17 5.90
N LEU A 161 -11.76 24.17 6.11
CA LEU A 161 -11.46 23.02 6.95
C LEU A 161 -10.39 22.13 6.31
N HIS A 162 -10.38 22.00 4.99
CA HIS A 162 -9.34 21.25 4.26
C HIS A 162 -7.94 21.84 4.48
N MET A 163 -7.79 23.18 4.46
CA MET A 163 -6.53 23.86 4.75
C MET A 163 -6.12 23.76 6.22
N PHE A 164 -7.06 23.91 7.15
CA PHE A 164 -6.81 23.68 8.58
C PHE A 164 -6.35 22.24 8.83
N CYS A 165 -7.04 21.26 8.24
CA CYS A 165 -6.65 19.84 8.29
C CYS A 165 -5.26 19.62 7.70
N LYS A 166 -4.90 20.29 6.59
CA LYS A 166 -3.56 20.17 5.99
C LYS A 166 -2.46 20.65 6.95
N ASN A 167 -2.62 21.82 7.57
CA ASN A 167 -1.59 22.37 8.46
C ASN A 167 -1.48 21.57 9.75
N VAL A 168 -2.60 21.06 10.28
CA VAL A 168 -2.61 20.13 11.41
C VAL A 168 -1.90 18.83 11.05
N LYS A 169 -2.23 18.23 9.89
CA LYS A 169 -1.54 17.04 9.38
C LYS A 169 -0.04 17.26 9.19
N LEU A 170 0.35 18.42 8.65
CA LEU A 170 1.75 18.79 8.50
C LEU A 170 2.46 18.85 9.86
N ALA A 171 1.86 19.47 10.88
CA ALA A 171 2.45 19.52 12.21
C ALA A 171 2.70 18.11 12.80
N TYR A 172 1.70 17.22 12.70
CA TYR A 172 1.86 15.82 13.11
C TYR A 172 2.88 15.04 12.28
N LEU A 173 2.93 15.30 10.97
CA LEU A 173 3.91 14.69 10.09
C LEU A 173 5.33 15.11 10.48
N ILE A 174 5.60 16.41 10.60
CA ILE A 174 6.94 16.91 10.94
C ILE A 174 7.37 16.52 12.34
N ASP A 175 6.47 16.53 13.33
CA ASP A 175 6.81 16.05 14.67
C ASP A 175 7.07 14.53 14.68
N GLY A 176 6.32 13.79 13.86
CA GLY A 176 6.27 12.34 13.88
C GLY A 176 7.26 11.62 12.97
N VAL A 177 7.77 12.26 11.91
CA VAL A 177 8.75 11.65 11.00
C VAL A 177 10.05 11.29 11.74
N ARG A 178 10.82 10.37 11.16
CA ARG A 178 12.12 9.95 11.72
C ARG A 178 12.99 11.17 12.03
N SER A 179 13.66 11.14 13.18
CA SER A 179 14.47 12.28 13.67
C SER A 179 15.54 12.75 12.69
N VAL A 180 16.09 11.84 11.88
CA VAL A 180 17.08 12.17 10.82
C VAL A 180 16.47 12.95 9.65
N VAL A 181 15.19 12.72 9.35
CA VAL A 181 14.45 13.46 8.30
C VAL A 181 14.03 14.82 8.86
N ARG A 182 13.48 14.84 10.07
CA ARG A 182 13.07 16.08 10.77
C ARG A 182 14.20 17.11 10.86
N LYS A 183 15.45 16.69 11.06
CA LYS A 183 16.62 17.57 11.15
C LYS A 183 16.95 18.30 9.84
N GLU A 184 16.53 17.78 8.69
CA GLU A 184 16.72 18.46 7.39
C GLU A 184 15.60 19.47 7.10
N ILE A 185 14.55 19.54 7.94
CA ILE A 185 13.41 20.43 7.75
C ILE A 185 13.57 21.64 8.67
N ASP A 186 14.23 22.67 8.15
CA ASP A 186 14.38 23.96 8.83
C ASP A 186 13.12 24.84 8.71
N ASP A 187 13.13 26.00 9.37
CA ASP A 187 12.00 26.93 9.37
C ASP A 187 11.65 27.43 7.97
N HIS A 188 12.64 27.58 7.08
CA HIS A 188 12.40 28.03 5.70
C HIS A 188 11.66 26.96 4.91
N LEU A 189 12.13 25.71 4.98
CA LEU A 189 11.50 24.58 4.32
C LEU A 189 10.11 24.28 4.90
N TYR A 190 9.94 24.40 6.22
CA TYR A 190 8.63 24.29 6.85
C TYR A 190 7.64 25.32 6.29
N ASN A 191 8.05 26.58 6.19
CA ASN A 191 7.21 27.64 5.61
C ASN A 191 6.89 27.39 4.13
N TYR A 192 7.83 26.85 3.36
CA TYR A 192 7.58 26.39 2.00
C TYR A 192 6.50 25.29 1.95
N LEU A 193 6.59 24.27 2.81
CA LEU A 193 5.61 23.18 2.89
C LEU A 193 4.21 23.68 3.26
N VAL A 194 4.10 24.65 4.18
CA VAL A 194 2.82 25.30 4.53
C VAL A 194 2.19 25.96 3.30
N GLY A 195 2.99 26.55 2.43
CA GLY A 195 2.56 27.22 1.19
C GLY A 195 2.11 26.28 0.06
N LEU A 196 2.34 24.97 0.15
CA LEU A 196 1.96 24.02 -0.90
C LEU A 196 0.45 23.89 -1.03
N SER A 197 -0.03 23.71 -2.26
CA SER A 197 -1.46 23.75 -2.60
C SER A 197 -2.29 22.55 -2.11
N SER A 198 -1.67 21.42 -1.76
CA SER A 198 -2.38 20.21 -1.37
C SER A 198 -1.56 19.33 -0.42
N TRP A 199 -2.25 18.48 0.34
CA TRP A 199 -1.64 17.53 1.26
C TRP A 199 -0.73 16.53 0.54
N SER A 200 -1.14 16.02 -0.62
CA SER A 200 -0.32 15.08 -1.39
C SER A 200 1.03 15.68 -1.79
N ARG A 201 1.06 16.97 -2.16
CA ARG A 201 2.32 17.67 -2.45
C ARG A 201 3.22 17.79 -1.23
N VAL A 202 2.65 18.08 -0.06
CA VAL A 202 3.42 18.09 1.19
C VAL A 202 4.06 16.73 1.46
N VAL A 203 3.28 15.65 1.33
CA VAL A 203 3.78 14.28 1.52
C VAL A 203 4.88 13.94 0.51
N GLU A 204 4.70 14.30 -0.78
CA GLU A 204 5.71 14.11 -1.82
C GLU A 204 7.05 14.81 -1.47
N GLU A 205 7.01 16.07 -1.05
CA GLU A 205 8.23 16.82 -0.72
C GLU A 205 8.92 16.27 0.53
N VAL A 206 8.15 15.90 1.57
CA VAL A 206 8.74 15.28 2.78
C VAL A 206 9.31 13.88 2.46
N GLN A 207 8.68 13.14 1.56
CA GLN A 207 9.18 11.85 1.07
C GLN A 207 10.49 12.01 0.28
N ASP A 208 10.61 13.06 -0.54
CA ASP A 208 11.83 13.39 -1.27
C ASP A 208 12.99 13.71 -0.30
N ILE A 209 12.73 14.42 0.79
CA ILE A 209 13.71 14.69 1.85
C ILE A 209 14.15 13.38 2.53
N GLU A 210 13.20 12.48 2.84
CA GLU A 210 13.54 11.17 3.39
C GLU A 210 14.48 10.38 2.47
N TRP A 211 14.17 10.33 1.17
CA TRP A 211 15.04 9.68 0.20
C TRP A 211 16.41 10.33 0.11
N LEU A 212 16.49 11.67 0.16
CA LEU A 212 17.75 12.39 0.17
C LEU A 212 18.63 11.97 1.37
N VAL A 213 18.05 11.91 2.57
CA VAL A 213 18.74 11.47 3.80
C VAL A 213 19.24 10.03 3.66
N ASP A 214 18.38 9.14 3.19
CA ASP A 214 18.72 7.72 3.08
C ASP A 214 19.77 7.45 1.99
N LEU A 215 19.73 8.18 0.87
CA LEU A 215 20.73 8.11 -0.19
C LEU A 215 22.08 8.65 0.28
N LYS A 216 22.12 9.81 0.95
CA LYS A 216 23.35 10.37 1.54
C LYS A 216 23.99 9.35 2.50
N LYS A 217 23.19 8.72 3.36
CA LYS A 217 23.67 7.68 4.30
C LYS A 217 24.25 6.47 3.57
N LYS A 218 23.60 5.98 2.51
CA LYS A 218 24.08 4.85 1.70
C LYS A 218 25.40 5.16 0.99
N GLN A 219 25.60 6.38 0.48
CA GLN A 219 26.84 6.79 -0.16
C GLN A 219 28.03 6.77 0.82
N CYS A 220 27.84 7.16 2.08
CA CYS A 220 28.87 7.11 3.12
C CYS A 220 29.27 5.69 3.54
N ALA A 221 28.41 4.69 3.32
CA ALA A 221 28.62 3.31 3.78
C ALA A 221 29.29 2.37 2.76
N ARG A 222 29.87 2.87 1.67
CA ARG A 222 30.26 2.09 0.47
C ARG A 222 31.32 0.97 0.65
N ASN A 223 31.87 0.71 1.84
CA ASN A 223 33.14 -0.01 2.00
C ASN A 223 33.12 -1.49 2.50
N SER A 224 31.99 -2.21 2.55
CA SER A 224 32.05 -3.64 2.91
C SER A 224 30.89 -4.51 2.41
N TRP A 225 30.83 -4.83 1.11
CA TRP A 225 29.78 -5.72 0.58
C TRP A 225 30.35 -6.90 -0.21
N ARG A 226 29.75 -8.09 -0.05
CA ARG A 226 30.06 -9.27 -0.86
C ARG A 226 28.96 -9.47 -1.90
N SER A 227 29.34 -9.66 -3.16
CA SER A 227 28.39 -9.86 -4.26
C SER A 227 27.55 -11.14 -4.13
N SER A 228 27.94 -12.09 -3.28
CA SER A 228 27.22 -13.35 -3.03
C SER A 228 25.88 -13.14 -2.32
N ASP A 229 25.71 -12.01 -1.63
CA ASP A 229 24.61 -11.81 -0.69
C ASP A 229 23.35 -11.24 -1.35
N TYR A 230 23.42 -10.97 -2.65
CA TYR A 230 22.37 -10.33 -3.44
C TYR A 230 21.88 -11.27 -4.53
N VAL A 231 20.56 -11.36 -4.69
CA VAL A 231 19.97 -12.02 -5.85
C VAL A 231 20.25 -11.16 -7.08
N LYS A 232 20.78 -11.77 -8.13
CA LYS A 232 21.09 -11.07 -9.38
C LYS A 232 19.85 -10.97 -10.25
N VAL A 233 19.63 -9.80 -10.82
CA VAL A 233 18.63 -9.58 -11.86
C VAL A 233 19.23 -8.69 -12.95
N TYR A 234 18.86 -8.95 -14.18
CA TYR A 234 19.35 -8.25 -15.35
C TYR A 234 18.17 -7.53 -16.01
N ILE A 235 18.37 -6.27 -16.36
CA ILE A 235 17.35 -5.50 -17.07
C ILE A 235 17.89 -4.98 -18.39
N ALA A 236 17.04 -4.96 -19.41
CA ALA A 236 17.36 -4.41 -20.72
C ALA A 236 16.12 -3.86 -21.39
N ILE A 237 16.33 -2.97 -22.36
CA ILE A 237 15.29 -2.45 -23.24
C ILE A 237 15.62 -2.76 -24.70
N SER A 238 14.58 -2.80 -25.55
CA SER A 238 14.69 -2.89 -27.00
C SER A 238 13.48 -2.18 -27.60
N GLY A 239 13.68 -1.30 -28.59
CA GLY A 239 12.57 -0.53 -29.12
C GLY A 239 12.94 0.37 -30.28
N TYR A 240 11.95 1.11 -30.77
CA TYR A 240 12.03 2.08 -31.84
C TYR A 240 11.84 3.49 -31.28
N PRO A 241 12.93 4.26 -31.05
CA PRO A 241 12.85 5.56 -30.38
C PRO A 241 11.96 6.58 -31.09
N LYS A 242 11.83 6.50 -32.43
CA LYS A 242 11.06 7.47 -33.23
C LYS A 242 9.56 7.44 -32.95
N ILE A 243 9.03 6.28 -32.57
CA ILE A 243 7.60 6.06 -32.34
C ILE A 243 7.30 5.72 -30.88
N ASN A 244 8.31 5.82 -30.00
CA ASN A 244 8.18 5.51 -28.57
C ASN A 244 7.59 4.12 -28.30
N GLU A 245 7.95 3.15 -29.12
CA GLU A 245 7.60 1.74 -28.91
C GLU A 245 8.80 1.04 -28.30
N THR A 246 8.67 0.60 -27.05
CA THR A 246 9.77 -0.02 -26.33
C THR A 246 9.29 -1.27 -25.61
N GLY A 247 9.97 -2.38 -25.83
CA GLY A 247 9.92 -3.53 -24.95
C GLY A 247 11.00 -3.45 -23.88
N TYR A 248 10.69 -3.94 -22.69
CA TYR A 248 11.68 -4.16 -21.64
C TYR A 248 11.63 -5.59 -21.12
N GLY A 249 12.79 -6.05 -20.65
CA GLY A 249 12.97 -7.38 -20.11
C GLY A 249 13.58 -7.33 -18.73
N VAL A 250 13.07 -8.17 -17.84
CA VAL A 250 13.61 -8.44 -16.50
C VAL A 250 13.95 -9.92 -16.43
N PHE A 251 15.22 -10.25 -16.19
CA PHE A 251 15.75 -11.61 -16.25
C PHE A 251 16.43 -11.99 -14.93
N PHE A 252 15.89 -12.99 -14.25
CA PHE A 252 16.44 -13.60 -13.02
C PHE A 252 17.22 -14.89 -13.31
N GLY A 253 17.02 -15.50 -14.48
CA GLY A 253 17.67 -16.75 -14.89
C GLY A 253 16.85 -17.50 -15.94
N GLU A 254 17.38 -18.59 -16.50
CA GLU A 254 16.63 -19.41 -17.46
C GLU A 254 15.38 -19.99 -16.81
N ASN A 255 14.26 -19.90 -17.52
CA ASN A 255 12.96 -20.47 -17.09
C ASN A 255 12.50 -20.01 -15.69
N ASP A 256 13.04 -18.90 -15.18
CA ASP A 256 12.64 -18.36 -13.90
C ASP A 256 11.27 -17.69 -14.00
N CYS A 257 10.35 -18.06 -13.10
CA CYS A 257 8.98 -17.53 -13.06
C CYS A 257 8.88 -16.02 -12.77
N LYS A 258 9.96 -15.41 -12.27
CA LYS A 258 10.08 -13.97 -12.00
C LYS A 258 10.44 -13.17 -13.24
N ASN A 259 10.80 -13.84 -14.35
CA ASN A 259 11.13 -13.17 -15.59
C ASN A 259 9.92 -12.40 -16.13
N VAL A 260 10.19 -11.22 -16.67
CA VAL A 260 9.16 -10.37 -17.29
C VAL A 260 9.60 -9.97 -18.67
N SER A 261 8.67 -10.09 -19.61
CA SER A 261 8.74 -9.53 -20.96
C SER A 261 7.54 -8.61 -21.11
N GLN A 262 7.79 -7.32 -21.40
CA GLN A 262 6.72 -6.32 -21.46
C GLN A 262 6.93 -5.40 -22.65
N PHE A 263 5.83 -5.05 -23.31
CA PHE A 263 5.76 -3.99 -24.30
C PHE A 263 5.12 -2.72 -23.73
N GLU A 264 5.59 -1.56 -24.17
CA GLU A 264 5.06 -0.26 -23.81
C GLU A 264 5.16 0.80 -24.92
N TYR A 265 4.21 1.73 -24.88
CA TYR A 265 4.20 2.98 -25.65
C TYR A 265 4.88 4.12 -24.88
N HIS A 266 6.18 3.94 -24.62
CA HIS A 266 6.99 4.95 -23.97
C HIS A 266 8.40 5.07 -24.56
N THR A 267 9.05 6.17 -24.23
CA THR A 267 10.48 6.37 -24.54
C THR A 267 11.33 5.28 -23.90
N GLY A 268 12.51 5.04 -24.47
CA GLY A 268 13.47 4.08 -23.90
C GLY A 268 13.88 4.41 -22.46
N ASN A 269 13.98 5.70 -22.13
CA ASN A 269 14.33 6.18 -20.79
C ASN A 269 13.25 5.83 -19.76
N VAL A 270 11.97 6.08 -20.07
CA VAL A 270 10.86 5.72 -19.18
C VAL A 270 10.78 4.21 -19.02
N SER A 271 10.96 3.46 -20.11
CA SER A 271 10.94 1.99 -20.10
C SER A 271 12.09 1.40 -19.29
N ALA A 272 13.27 2.04 -19.29
CA ALA A 272 14.40 1.67 -18.44
C ALA A 272 14.06 1.76 -16.95
N ILE A 273 13.43 2.88 -16.53
CA ILE A 273 13.02 3.10 -15.15
C ILE A 273 11.96 2.07 -14.75
N LYS A 274 10.97 1.83 -15.62
CA LYS A 274 9.93 0.84 -15.37
C LYS A 274 10.44 -0.60 -15.33
N ALA A 275 11.46 -0.95 -16.12
CA ALA A 275 12.12 -2.25 -16.03
C ALA A 275 12.74 -2.45 -14.64
N ALA A 276 13.42 -1.43 -14.11
CA ALA A 276 13.98 -1.46 -12.77
C ALA A 276 12.89 -1.56 -11.68
N ILE A 277 11.83 -0.76 -11.78
CA ILE A 277 10.66 -0.84 -10.88
C ILE A 277 10.08 -2.26 -10.89
N THR A 278 9.92 -2.84 -12.07
CA THR A 278 9.35 -4.18 -12.25
C THR A 278 10.25 -5.25 -11.64
N ALA A 279 11.57 -5.16 -11.84
CA ALA A 279 12.54 -6.05 -11.20
C ALA A 279 12.44 -6.00 -9.68
N ILE A 280 12.36 -4.81 -9.10
CA ILE A 280 12.24 -4.61 -7.65
C ILE A 280 10.91 -5.15 -7.12
N ARG A 281 9.80 -4.89 -7.82
CA ARG A 281 8.47 -5.40 -7.43
C ARG A 281 8.41 -6.93 -7.49
N GLN A 282 9.01 -7.54 -8.51
CA GLN A 282 9.12 -8.99 -8.59
C GLN A 282 9.95 -9.54 -7.42
N ALA A 283 11.08 -8.91 -7.12
CA ALA A 283 11.91 -9.31 -5.98
C ALA A 283 11.10 -9.27 -4.66
N LYS A 284 10.44 -8.15 -4.36
CA LYS A 284 9.58 -7.99 -3.17
C LYS A 284 8.46 -9.03 -3.10
N LYS A 285 7.74 -9.25 -4.21
CA LYS A 285 6.65 -10.24 -4.30
C LYS A 285 7.12 -11.65 -3.94
N HIS A 286 8.38 -11.96 -4.22
CA HIS A 286 9.01 -13.25 -3.95
C HIS A 286 9.85 -13.28 -2.67
N GLY A 287 9.70 -12.29 -1.77
CA GLY A 287 10.38 -12.25 -0.48
C GLY A 287 11.88 -11.99 -0.55
N ILE A 288 12.37 -11.41 -1.66
CA ILE A 288 13.78 -11.05 -1.83
C ILE A 288 13.98 -9.64 -1.27
N ASP A 289 14.86 -9.52 -0.29
CA ASP A 289 15.17 -8.28 0.43
C ASP A 289 16.51 -7.64 0.01
N ARG A 290 17.36 -8.38 -0.72
CA ARG A 290 18.66 -7.93 -1.26
C ARG A 290 18.77 -8.26 -2.74
N LEU A 291 18.78 -7.23 -3.58
CA LEU A 291 18.75 -7.33 -5.04
C LEU A 291 19.94 -6.60 -5.69
N MET A 292 20.64 -7.27 -6.60
CA MET A 292 21.66 -6.66 -7.44
C MET A 292 21.10 -6.54 -8.86
N ILE A 293 20.83 -5.30 -9.29
CA ILE A 293 20.34 -5.00 -10.64
C ILE A 293 21.53 -4.69 -11.54
N TYR A 294 21.70 -5.52 -12.57
CA TYR A 294 22.67 -5.32 -13.63
C TYR A 294 22.00 -4.67 -14.85
N SER A 295 22.63 -3.64 -15.40
CA SER A 295 22.11 -2.91 -16.56
C SER A 295 23.23 -2.24 -17.37
N ASN A 296 22.96 -1.91 -18.63
CA ASN A 296 23.80 -1.03 -19.45
C ASN A 296 23.09 0.27 -19.84
N LEU A 297 22.07 0.65 -19.06
CA LEU A 297 21.25 1.82 -19.31
C LEU A 297 21.84 3.02 -18.57
N ASP A 298 22.72 3.76 -19.24
CA ASP A 298 23.44 4.91 -18.65
C ASP A 298 22.52 5.91 -17.95
N TYR A 299 21.33 6.17 -18.49
CA TYR A 299 20.35 7.10 -17.91
C TYR A 299 19.91 6.66 -16.49
N LEU A 300 19.73 5.36 -16.30
CA LEU A 300 19.35 4.76 -15.01
C LEU A 300 20.54 4.71 -14.05
N LEU A 301 21.69 4.26 -14.52
CA LEU A 301 22.90 4.14 -13.71
C LEU A 301 23.37 5.51 -13.20
N LYS A 302 23.42 6.53 -14.07
CA LYS A 302 23.77 7.90 -13.67
C LYS A 302 22.78 8.51 -12.68
N PHE A 303 21.49 8.20 -12.80
CA PHE A 303 20.53 8.65 -11.80
C PHE A 303 20.89 8.14 -10.40
N VAL A 304 21.11 6.83 -10.28
CA VAL A 304 21.42 6.19 -9.00
C VAL A 304 22.76 6.68 -8.43
N ASP A 305 23.79 6.79 -9.27
CA ASP A 305 25.14 7.08 -8.82
C ASP A 305 25.42 8.57 -8.63
N GLU A 306 24.87 9.44 -9.49
CA GLU A 306 25.28 10.83 -9.61
C GLU A 306 24.13 11.83 -9.40
N TRP A 307 22.95 11.58 -9.96
CA TRP A 307 21.94 12.63 -10.11
C TRP A 307 20.87 12.65 -9.03
N ALA A 308 20.52 11.52 -8.42
CA ALA A 308 19.41 11.44 -7.47
C ALA A 308 19.58 12.43 -6.31
N VAL A 309 20.77 12.47 -5.70
CA VAL A 309 21.08 13.37 -4.58
C VAL A 309 20.96 14.85 -4.96
N PRO A 310 21.69 15.38 -5.97
CA PRO A 310 21.58 16.79 -6.34
C PRO A 310 20.20 17.17 -6.90
N TRP A 311 19.50 16.27 -7.60
CA TRP A 311 18.15 16.55 -8.08
C TRP A 311 17.14 16.64 -6.95
N LEU A 312 17.18 15.74 -5.97
CA LEU A 312 16.33 15.81 -4.78
C LEU A 312 16.65 17.07 -3.96
N ALA A 313 17.94 17.38 -3.76
CA ALA A 313 18.37 18.58 -3.02
C ALA A 313 17.91 19.88 -3.68
N ASN A 314 17.76 19.89 -5.01
CA ASN A 314 17.31 21.05 -5.78
C ASN A 314 15.84 20.93 -6.23
N ALA A 315 14.99 20.21 -5.47
CA ALA A 315 13.56 20.07 -5.75
C ALA A 315 13.25 19.68 -7.21
N TRP A 316 13.95 18.66 -7.70
CA TRP A 316 13.87 18.16 -9.08
C TRP A 316 14.19 19.20 -10.16
N THR A 317 15.07 20.14 -9.85
CA THR A 317 15.59 21.14 -10.79
C THR A 317 17.05 20.85 -11.13
N LYS A 318 17.39 20.88 -12.41
CA LYS A 318 18.77 20.70 -12.90
C LYS A 318 19.62 21.92 -12.59
N ALA A 319 20.93 21.77 -12.68
CA ALA A 319 21.88 22.87 -12.49
C ALA A 319 21.70 24.03 -13.48
N ASP A 320 21.12 23.78 -14.66
CA ASP A 320 20.77 24.82 -15.64
C ASP A 320 19.40 25.49 -15.38
N GLY A 321 18.79 25.23 -14.21
CA GLY A 321 17.51 25.79 -13.80
C GLY A 321 16.29 25.13 -14.46
N LYS A 322 16.49 24.14 -15.34
CA LYS A 322 15.37 23.44 -15.99
C LYS A 322 14.82 22.33 -15.12
N PRO A 323 13.51 22.03 -15.21
CA PRO A 323 12.95 20.89 -14.52
C PRO A 323 13.59 19.58 -15.01
N VAL A 324 13.78 18.64 -14.07
CA VAL A 324 14.15 17.27 -14.38
C VAL A 324 13.01 16.63 -15.17
N GLN A 325 13.35 15.80 -16.17
CA GLN A 325 12.36 15.04 -16.93
C GLN A 325 12.06 13.73 -16.22
N ASN A 326 10.84 13.21 -16.41
CA ASN A 326 10.41 11.90 -15.88
C ASN A 326 10.42 11.82 -14.34
N VAL A 327 10.27 12.95 -13.64
CA VAL A 327 10.23 13.02 -12.15
C VAL A 327 9.25 12.02 -11.57
N GLU A 328 8.06 11.88 -12.16
CA GLU A 328 7.06 10.92 -11.73
C GLU A 328 7.59 9.47 -11.72
N TYR A 329 8.42 9.08 -12.71
CA TYR A 329 8.98 7.74 -12.79
C TYR A 329 10.15 7.56 -11.82
N TRP A 330 10.94 8.60 -11.61
CA TRP A 330 12.02 8.58 -10.62
C TRP A 330 11.49 8.45 -9.20
N ARG A 331 10.45 9.23 -8.83
CA ARG A 331 9.77 9.08 -7.55
C ARG A 331 9.23 7.66 -7.38
N ARG A 332 8.54 7.12 -8.40
CA ARG A 332 8.06 5.71 -8.37
C ARG A 332 9.18 4.68 -8.22
N LEU A 333 10.37 4.95 -8.77
CA LEU A 333 11.54 4.10 -8.57
C LEU A 333 12.05 4.18 -7.13
N LEU A 334 12.19 5.38 -6.57
CA LEU A 334 12.63 5.57 -5.19
C LEU A 334 11.66 4.91 -4.21
N THR A 335 10.34 5.07 -4.40
CA THR A 335 9.32 4.34 -3.64
C THR A 335 9.48 2.82 -3.78
N ALA A 336 9.74 2.32 -5.01
CA ALA A 336 9.94 0.90 -5.22
C ALA A 336 11.15 0.35 -4.44
N VAL A 337 12.21 1.13 -4.27
CA VAL A 337 13.43 0.77 -3.53
C VAL A 337 13.23 0.73 -2.00
N GLU A 338 12.18 1.34 -1.46
CA GLU A 338 11.94 1.34 0.00
C GLU A 338 11.79 -0.08 0.55
N GLY A 339 12.40 -0.38 1.70
CA GLY A 339 12.27 -1.70 2.34
C GLY A 339 12.98 -2.85 1.59
N ILE A 340 13.80 -2.57 0.58
CA ILE A 340 14.66 -3.55 -0.10
C ILE A 340 16.05 -2.94 -0.33
N ASP A 341 17.11 -3.70 -0.08
CA ASP A 341 18.48 -3.25 -0.37
C ASP A 341 18.83 -3.56 -1.83
N VAL A 342 18.71 -2.52 -2.66
CA VAL A 342 19.04 -2.58 -4.08
C VAL A 342 20.42 -2.01 -4.33
N LYS A 343 21.25 -2.82 -5.00
CA LYS A 343 22.54 -2.41 -5.56
C LYS A 343 22.47 -2.44 -7.07
N TRP A 344 23.33 -1.64 -7.68
CA TRP A 344 23.34 -1.40 -9.10
C TRP A 344 24.74 -1.67 -9.62
N SER A 345 24.83 -2.32 -10.77
CA SER A 345 26.11 -2.62 -11.40
C SER A 345 25.98 -2.50 -12.91
N ALA A 346 26.98 -1.86 -13.51
CA ALA A 346 27.11 -1.84 -14.96
C ALA A 346 27.50 -3.24 -15.46
N LEU A 347 27.02 -3.61 -16.65
CA LEU A 347 27.41 -4.86 -17.31
C LEU A 347 27.90 -4.62 -18.74
N SER A 348 28.60 -5.62 -19.30
CA SER A 348 28.95 -5.66 -20.72
C SER A 348 27.77 -6.17 -21.56
N LYS A 349 27.64 -5.71 -22.80
CA LYS A 349 26.65 -6.23 -23.77
C LYS A 349 26.83 -7.70 -24.12
N THR A 350 27.97 -8.30 -23.77
CA THR A 350 28.28 -9.72 -23.97
C THR A 350 27.93 -10.58 -22.75
N ASP A 351 27.46 -9.97 -21.66
CA ASP A 351 27.06 -10.70 -20.45
C ASP A 351 25.85 -11.60 -20.73
N TYR A 352 25.91 -12.83 -20.24
CA TYR A 352 24.84 -13.82 -20.42
C TYR A 352 23.48 -13.32 -19.92
N GLY A 353 23.44 -12.71 -18.73
CA GLY A 353 22.20 -12.19 -18.16
C GLY A 353 21.65 -11.00 -18.93
N TYR A 354 22.54 -10.16 -19.50
CA TYR A 354 22.12 -9.10 -20.42
C TYR A 354 21.45 -9.66 -21.67
N ILE A 355 22.02 -10.71 -22.28
CA ILE A 355 21.46 -11.35 -23.47
C ILE A 355 20.06 -11.91 -23.15
N GLY A 356 19.89 -12.54 -21.99
CA GLY A 356 18.60 -13.01 -21.49
C GLY A 356 17.58 -11.88 -21.36
N ALA A 357 17.94 -10.81 -20.64
CA ALA A 357 17.07 -9.64 -20.47
C ALA A 357 16.72 -8.97 -21.81
N ARG A 358 17.69 -8.84 -22.72
CA ARG A 358 17.46 -8.24 -24.04
C ARG A 358 16.57 -9.11 -24.93
N THR A 359 16.66 -10.43 -24.79
CA THR A 359 15.77 -11.37 -25.48
C THR A 359 14.34 -11.18 -25.00
N LEU A 360 14.12 -11.11 -23.68
CA LEU A 360 12.81 -10.80 -23.12
C LEU A 360 12.29 -9.44 -23.59
N ALA A 361 13.14 -8.41 -23.65
CA ALA A 361 12.73 -7.09 -24.17
C ALA A 361 12.27 -7.15 -25.64
N LYS A 362 12.95 -7.95 -26.48
CA LYS A 362 12.54 -8.16 -27.88
C LYS A 362 11.25 -8.95 -28.01
N ASN A 363 11.05 -9.96 -27.18
CA ASN A 363 9.83 -10.78 -27.19
C ASN A 363 8.61 -9.92 -26.88
N GLY A 364 8.68 -9.05 -25.88
CA GLY A 364 7.56 -8.17 -25.54
C GLY A 364 7.14 -7.31 -26.72
N LEU A 365 8.11 -6.72 -27.42
CA LEU A 365 7.87 -5.96 -28.65
C LEU A 365 7.26 -6.81 -29.77
N ARG A 366 7.71 -8.05 -29.95
CA ARG A 366 7.20 -8.96 -30.99
C ARG A 366 5.78 -9.45 -30.71
N ASP A 367 5.49 -9.83 -29.48
CA ASP A 367 4.19 -10.36 -29.07
C ASP A 367 3.10 -9.30 -29.25
N TYR A 368 3.43 -8.02 -29.02
CA TYR A 368 2.55 -6.90 -29.35
C TYR A 368 2.26 -6.80 -30.85
N VAL A 369 3.30 -6.80 -31.69
CA VAL A 369 3.12 -6.74 -33.16
C VAL A 369 2.23 -7.88 -33.65
N GLN A 370 2.44 -9.09 -33.16
CA GLN A 370 1.60 -10.24 -33.54
C GLN A 370 0.16 -10.10 -33.08
N ALA A 371 -0.09 -9.60 -31.86
CA ALA A 371 -1.44 -9.39 -31.34
C ALA A 371 -2.20 -8.28 -32.10
N THR A 372 -1.51 -7.24 -32.56
CA THR A 372 -2.11 -6.10 -33.27
C THR A 372 -2.47 -6.41 -34.72
N TYR A 373 -1.75 -7.32 -35.39
CA TYR A 373 -2.03 -7.75 -36.77
C TYR A 373 -2.85 -9.04 -36.88
N ALA A 374 -3.20 -9.68 -35.75
CA ALA A 374 -4.05 -10.87 -35.69
C ALA A 374 -5.54 -10.57 -35.43
N ASN A 375 -5.88 -9.31 -35.15
CA ASN A 375 -7.24 -8.76 -35.11
C ASN A 375 -7.46 -7.85 -36.32
#